data_AF-A0A8T3XLF7-F1
#
_entry.id   AF-A0A8T3XLF7-F1
#
_cell.length_a   1.000
_cell.length_b   1.000
_cell.length_c   1.000
_cell.angle_alpha   90.00
_cell.angle_beta   90.00
_cell.angle_gamma   90.00
#
_symmetry.space_group_name_H-M   'P 1'
#
loop_
_entity.id
_entity.type
_entity.pdbx_description
1 polymer ?
#
loop_
_entity_poly.entity_id
_entity_poly.type
_entity_poly.pdbx_seq_one_letter_code
_entity_poly.pdbx_strand_id
1 'polypeptide(L)'
;MVKVFNSLKGNTYFNLFATFVLILAIILLIFPYFNDKKSDKDILKLDLELENENLYNNQSLKFLTKLESNKKCDGLLQYEVFRLTNITLAINKTESIKFNGKVSRDAAFSLNQLLPNDYILRAKIKCNDNLGISAARFKIIGNETGAGDISDKLIAKQNISNDKLSEIMSIENMAEISTSEIIALSSHDPDKAEQMCNSLSTEKKDECISGIAERTKNKDFCSKIQSISARDGCYLSLVLEGIQIDCADVYDSYQRGACYSLKTNQGQLS
;
A
#
# COMPACT_ATOMS: atom_id res chain seq x y z
N MET A 1 45.71 42.34 -30.00
CA MET A 1 45.63 41.06 -29.27
C MET A 1 44.45 40.21 -29.80
N VAL A 2 44.38 39.94 -31.13
CA VAL A 2 43.22 39.26 -31.78
C VAL A 2 43.66 38.25 -32.88
N LYS A 3 44.94 37.86 -32.97
CA LYS A 3 45.44 37.02 -34.08
C LYS A 3 45.98 35.63 -33.70
N VAL A 4 45.66 35.11 -32.53
CA VAL A 4 46.21 33.81 -32.06
C VAL A 4 45.19 32.65 -32.05
N PHE A 5 43.90 32.88 -32.35
CA PHE A 5 42.85 31.86 -32.16
C PHE A 5 42.42 31.04 -33.41
N ASN A 6 43.17 31.07 -34.52
CA ASN A 6 42.78 30.40 -35.76
C ASN A 6 43.55 29.12 -36.13
N SER A 7 44.40 28.58 -35.25
CA SER A 7 45.27 27.44 -35.60
C SER A 7 45.02 26.13 -34.83
N LEU A 8 43.84 25.95 -34.21
CA LEU A 8 43.53 24.73 -33.42
C LEU A 8 42.06 24.25 -33.58
N LYS A 9 41.43 24.39 -34.75
CA LYS A 9 39.98 24.11 -34.90
C LYS A 9 39.58 22.98 -35.85
N GLY A 10 40.52 22.16 -36.34
CA GLY A 10 40.20 21.01 -37.20
C GLY A 10 40.10 19.66 -36.46
N ASN A 11 41.19 19.26 -35.81
CA ASN A 11 41.33 17.87 -35.34
C ASN A 11 40.63 17.54 -34.02
N THR A 12 40.45 18.52 -33.12
CA THR A 12 39.85 18.29 -31.81
C THR A 12 38.36 17.96 -31.90
N TYR A 13 37.61 18.63 -32.77
CA TYR A 13 36.20 18.34 -33.00
C TYR A 13 35.99 16.99 -33.68
N PHE A 14 36.87 16.62 -34.61
CA PHE A 14 36.81 15.33 -35.28
C PHE A 14 37.04 14.17 -34.29
N ASN A 15 38.03 14.28 -33.40
CA ASN A 15 38.29 13.27 -32.37
C ASN A 15 37.16 13.17 -31.33
N LEU A 16 36.51 14.28 -30.99
CA LEU A 16 35.34 14.29 -30.10
C LEU A 16 34.12 13.61 -30.75
N PHE A 17 33.90 13.86 -32.05
CA PHE A 17 32.82 13.22 -32.79
C PHE A 17 33.06 11.71 -32.95
N ALA A 18 34.29 11.31 -33.30
CA ALA A 18 34.66 9.90 -33.44
C ALA A 18 34.49 9.11 -32.12
N THR A 19 34.85 9.71 -30.98
CA THR A 19 34.65 9.09 -29.66
C THR A 19 33.17 8.96 -29.30
N PHE A 20 32.34 9.98 -29.60
CA PHE A 20 30.91 9.90 -29.38
C PHE A 20 30.24 8.80 -30.22
N VAL A 21 30.60 8.68 -31.50
CA VAL A 21 30.10 7.62 -32.38
C VAL A 21 30.51 6.23 -31.88
N LEU A 22 31.75 6.08 -31.39
CA LEU A 22 32.22 4.83 -30.79
C LEU A 22 31.39 4.44 -29.55
N ILE A 23 31.12 5.39 -28.65
CA ILE A 23 30.30 5.15 -27.45
C ILE A 23 28.88 4.75 -27.85
N LEU A 24 28.29 5.43 -28.83
CA LEU A 24 26.94 5.14 -29.31
C LEU A 24 26.86 3.75 -29.95
N ALA A 25 27.88 3.34 -30.70
CA ALA A 25 28.00 2.00 -31.25
C ALA A 25 28.12 0.93 -30.14
N ILE A 26 28.90 1.20 -29.08
CA ILE A 26 29.03 0.30 -27.93
C ILE A 26 27.67 0.18 -27.21
N ILE A 27 26.96 1.28 -26.98
CA ILE A 27 25.62 1.25 -26.35
C ILE A 27 24.65 0.42 -27.20
N LEU A 28 24.64 0.59 -28.53
CA LEU A 28 23.79 -0.18 -29.42
C LEU A 28 24.13 -1.68 -29.46
N LEU A 29 25.40 -2.04 -29.29
CA LEU A 29 25.84 -3.44 -29.18
C LEU A 29 25.45 -4.08 -27.84
N ILE A 30 25.43 -3.31 -26.74
CA ILE A 30 25.10 -3.82 -25.40
C ILE A 30 23.58 -3.75 -25.12
N PHE A 31 22.83 -2.83 -25.74
CA PHE A 31 21.38 -2.69 -25.55
C PHE A 31 20.57 -4.00 -25.69
N PRO A 32 20.79 -4.88 -26.70
CA PRO A 32 20.06 -6.14 -26.78
C PRO A 32 20.40 -7.11 -25.62
N TYR A 33 21.60 -7.02 -25.02
CA TYR A 33 21.97 -7.83 -23.85
C TYR A 33 21.19 -7.46 -22.58
N PHE A 34 20.69 -6.22 -22.48
CA PHE A 34 19.86 -5.80 -21.35
C PHE A 34 18.36 -6.08 -21.53
N ASN A 35 17.91 -6.40 -22.74
CA ASN A 35 16.48 -6.61 -23.03
C ASN A 35 16.00 -8.05 -22.85
N ASP A 36 16.89 -9.03 -22.74
CA ASP A 36 16.53 -10.44 -22.67
C ASP A 36 16.76 -11.03 -21.29
N LYS A 37 15.87 -10.69 -20.34
CA LYS A 37 15.19 -11.68 -19.47
C LYS A 37 13.84 -11.10 -19.07
N LYS A 38 12.81 -11.35 -19.88
CA LYS A 38 11.45 -11.45 -19.34
C LYS A 38 11.52 -12.59 -18.33
N SER A 39 11.80 -12.25 -17.08
CA SER A 39 11.69 -13.19 -15.97
C SER A 39 10.29 -13.76 -16.11
N ASP A 40 10.18 -15.09 -16.27
CA ASP A 40 8.93 -15.80 -16.09
C ASP A 40 8.51 -15.54 -14.66
N LYS A 41 7.88 -14.38 -14.45
CA LYS A 41 7.43 -13.90 -13.16
C LYS A 41 6.48 -14.97 -12.68
N ASP A 42 6.76 -15.54 -11.53
CA ASP A 42 5.92 -16.60 -10.98
C ASP A 42 4.48 -16.11 -10.92
N ILE A 43 3.64 -16.70 -11.76
CA ILE A 43 2.25 -16.30 -11.88
C ILE A 43 1.49 -17.17 -10.92
N LEU A 44 1.05 -16.59 -9.81
CA LEU A 44 0.08 -17.18 -8.90
C LEU A 44 -1.24 -16.43 -9.08
N LYS A 45 -2.26 -17.09 -9.63
CA LYS A 45 -3.62 -16.55 -9.70
C LYS A 45 -4.52 -17.30 -8.75
N LEU A 46 -5.42 -16.55 -8.14
CA LEU A 46 -6.47 -17.02 -7.26
C LEU A 46 -7.74 -16.31 -7.69
N ASP A 47 -8.78 -17.06 -8.02
CA ASP A 47 -10.10 -16.53 -8.33
C ASP A 47 -11.14 -17.19 -7.42
N LEU A 48 -12.12 -16.41 -6.98
CA LEU A 48 -13.28 -16.86 -6.21
C LEU A 48 -14.56 -16.64 -7.02
N GLU A 49 -15.40 -17.67 -7.08
CA GLU A 49 -16.72 -17.61 -7.72
C GLU A 49 -17.78 -18.09 -6.71
N LEU A 50 -18.72 -17.21 -6.35
CA LEU A 50 -19.80 -17.57 -5.44
C LEU A 50 -20.93 -18.29 -6.21
N GLU A 51 -21.54 -19.29 -5.59
CA GLU A 51 -22.75 -19.92 -6.15
C GLU A 51 -23.97 -19.00 -6.01
N ASN A 52 -24.07 -18.27 -4.90
CA ASN A 52 -25.15 -17.31 -4.64
C ASN A 52 -24.61 -16.10 -3.88
N GLU A 53 -24.98 -14.90 -4.33
CA GLU A 53 -24.62 -13.63 -3.67
C GLU A 53 -25.64 -13.21 -2.62
N ASN A 54 -26.86 -13.75 -2.64
CA ASN A 54 -27.91 -13.43 -1.68
C ASN A 54 -28.28 -14.70 -0.91
N LEU A 55 -28.07 -14.68 0.41
CA LEU A 55 -28.23 -15.83 1.28
C LEU A 55 -29.17 -15.48 2.43
N TYR A 56 -29.95 -16.45 2.89
CA TYR A 56 -30.75 -16.32 4.11
C TYR A 56 -29.96 -16.81 5.33
N ASN A 57 -30.38 -16.39 6.52
CA ASN A 57 -29.83 -16.95 7.77
C ASN A 57 -29.93 -18.48 7.74
N ASN A 58 -28.85 -19.14 8.17
CA ASN A 58 -28.66 -20.60 8.20
C ASN A 58 -28.41 -21.29 6.85
N GLN A 59 -28.33 -20.56 5.74
CA GLN A 59 -27.79 -21.12 4.50
C GLN A 59 -26.26 -21.21 4.56
N SER A 60 -25.70 -22.12 3.77
CA SER A 60 -24.26 -22.21 3.58
C SER A 60 -23.83 -21.33 2.41
N LEU A 61 -22.81 -20.50 2.62
CA LEU A 61 -22.10 -19.81 1.54
C LEU A 61 -21.27 -20.84 0.79
N LYS A 62 -21.67 -21.19 -0.44
CA LYS A 62 -20.92 -22.09 -1.32
C LYS A 62 -20.18 -21.30 -2.39
N PHE A 63 -18.95 -21.71 -2.67
CA PHE A 63 -18.09 -21.02 -3.61
C PHE A 63 -17.02 -21.95 -4.20
N LEU A 64 -16.58 -21.62 -5.41
CA LEU A 64 -15.50 -22.27 -6.14
C LEU A 64 -14.24 -21.41 -6.05
N THR A 65 -13.15 -22.02 -5.63
CA THR A 65 -11.82 -21.39 -5.62
C THR A 65 -10.99 -21.96 -6.76
N LYS A 66 -10.58 -21.11 -7.71
CA LYS A 66 -9.69 -21.48 -8.81
C LYS A 66 -8.28 -20.97 -8.53
N LEU A 67 -7.30 -21.85 -8.69
CA LEU A 67 -5.90 -21.57 -8.46
C LEU A 67 -5.11 -21.92 -9.72
N GLU A 68 -4.20 -21.04 -10.13
CA GLU A 68 -3.29 -21.26 -11.24
C GLU A 68 -1.87 -20.88 -10.80
N SER A 69 -0.93 -21.80 -10.97
CA SER A 69 0.49 -21.55 -10.72
C SER A 69 1.36 -22.21 -11.79
N ASN A 70 2.38 -21.50 -12.28
CA ASN A 70 3.40 -22.05 -13.18
C ASN A 70 4.46 -22.90 -12.43
N LYS A 71 4.46 -22.86 -11.10
CA LYS A 71 5.33 -23.67 -10.22
C LYS A 71 4.50 -24.54 -9.28
N LYS A 72 5.12 -25.59 -8.76
CA LYS A 72 4.56 -26.35 -7.63
C LYS A 72 4.38 -25.41 -6.44
N CYS A 73 3.18 -25.38 -5.88
CA CYS A 73 2.87 -24.67 -4.65
C CYS A 73 2.60 -25.66 -3.51
N ASP A 74 3.22 -25.39 -2.37
CA ASP A 74 2.89 -25.94 -1.06
C ASP A 74 2.66 -24.74 -0.14
N GLY A 75 1.42 -24.51 0.28
CA GLY A 75 1.03 -23.24 0.90
C GLY A 75 -0.18 -23.35 1.81
N LEU A 76 -0.53 -22.20 2.39
CA LEU A 76 -1.72 -22.04 3.23
C LEU A 76 -2.74 -21.18 2.47
N LEU A 77 -3.91 -21.75 2.23
CA LEU A 77 -5.08 -21.07 1.68
C LEU A 77 -5.96 -20.64 2.84
N GLN A 78 -6.08 -19.33 3.02
CA GLN A 78 -6.83 -18.71 4.08
C GLN A 78 -8.08 -18.03 3.51
N TYR A 79 -9.22 -18.28 4.12
CA TYR A 79 -10.49 -17.65 3.82
C TYR A 79 -10.93 -16.80 5.00
N GLU A 80 -11.34 -15.58 4.74
CA GLU A 80 -11.77 -14.60 5.71
C GLU A 80 -13.10 -14.00 5.27
N VAL A 81 -14.07 -13.89 6.17
CA VAL A 81 -15.35 -13.22 5.92
C VAL A 81 -15.40 -11.95 6.74
N PHE A 82 -15.59 -10.81 6.08
CA PHE A 82 -15.70 -9.50 6.72
C PHE A 82 -17.10 -8.94 6.58
N ARG A 83 -17.61 -8.31 7.65
CA ARG A 83 -18.80 -7.47 7.57
C ARG A 83 -18.43 -6.11 6.98
N LEU A 84 -19.14 -5.63 5.96
CA LEU A 84 -18.78 -4.41 5.23
C LEU A 84 -19.01 -3.12 6.02
N THR A 85 -19.99 -3.09 6.91
CA THR A 85 -20.36 -1.87 7.66
C THR A 85 -19.26 -1.36 8.60
N ASN A 86 -18.43 -2.26 9.14
CA ASN A 86 -17.41 -1.94 10.15
C ASN A 86 -16.09 -2.69 9.92
N ILE A 87 -15.96 -3.44 8.82
CA ILE A 87 -14.77 -4.24 8.46
C ILE A 87 -14.37 -5.23 9.58
N THR A 88 -15.34 -5.73 10.35
CA THR A 88 -15.03 -6.74 11.39
C THR A 88 -14.93 -8.14 10.78
N LEU A 89 -13.87 -8.85 11.12
CA LEU A 89 -13.67 -10.26 10.79
C LEU A 89 -14.74 -11.11 11.50
N ALA A 90 -15.52 -11.83 10.71
CA ALA A 90 -16.62 -12.68 11.20
C ALA A 90 -16.29 -14.17 11.14
N ILE A 91 -15.59 -14.62 10.09
CA ILE A 91 -15.16 -16.02 9.93
C ILE A 91 -13.71 -16.02 9.43
N ASN A 92 -12.89 -16.92 9.96
CA ASN A 92 -11.54 -17.19 9.47
C ASN A 92 -11.31 -18.71 9.40
N LYS A 93 -10.91 -19.21 8.24
CA LYS A 93 -10.57 -20.62 8.02
C LYS A 93 -9.27 -20.70 7.25
N THR A 94 -8.37 -21.58 7.68
CA THR A 94 -7.10 -21.84 6.97
C THR A 94 -7.00 -23.32 6.64
N GLU A 95 -6.53 -23.65 5.44
CA GLU A 95 -6.24 -25.02 5.01
C GLU A 95 -4.90 -25.12 4.28
N SER A 96 -4.19 -26.23 4.49
CA SER A 96 -2.98 -26.54 3.72
C SER A 96 -3.37 -27.03 2.32
N ILE A 97 -2.65 -26.54 1.30
CA ILE A 97 -2.87 -26.93 -0.08
C ILE A 97 -1.56 -27.23 -0.80
N LYS A 98 -1.59 -28.29 -1.61
CA LYS A 98 -0.51 -28.65 -2.52
C LYS A 98 -1.07 -28.78 -3.92
N PHE A 99 -0.52 -28.03 -4.87
CA PHE A 99 -0.96 -28.10 -6.27
C PHE A 99 0.18 -27.75 -7.24
N ASN A 100 -0.03 -28.12 -8.51
CA ASN A 100 0.87 -27.79 -9.62
C ASN A 100 -0.01 -27.53 -10.85
N GLY A 101 0.15 -26.37 -11.51
CA GLY A 101 -0.72 -25.96 -12.60
C GLY A 101 -2.05 -25.39 -12.11
N LYS A 102 -3.15 -25.82 -12.73
CA LYS A 102 -4.52 -25.34 -12.43
C LYS A 102 -5.25 -26.31 -11.52
N VAL A 103 -5.86 -25.81 -10.45
CA VAL A 103 -6.75 -26.60 -9.59
C VAL A 103 -7.99 -25.78 -9.26
N SER A 104 -9.14 -26.45 -9.14
CA SER A 104 -10.38 -25.85 -8.67
C SER A 104 -10.89 -26.62 -7.45
N ARG A 105 -11.46 -25.91 -6.48
CA ARG A 105 -11.96 -26.49 -5.22
C ARG A 105 -13.28 -25.86 -4.81
N ASP A 106 -14.26 -26.71 -4.55
CA ASP A 106 -15.49 -26.29 -3.89
C ASP A 106 -15.27 -26.16 -2.38
N ALA A 107 -15.80 -25.08 -1.81
CA ALA A 107 -15.79 -24.84 -0.39
C ALA A 107 -17.14 -24.28 0.07
N ALA A 108 -17.44 -24.49 1.36
CA ALA A 108 -18.67 -24.00 1.96
C ALA A 108 -18.45 -23.52 3.40
N PHE A 109 -19.12 -22.43 3.78
CA PHE A 109 -19.21 -21.95 5.16
C PHE A 109 -20.65 -21.95 5.66
N SER A 110 -20.85 -22.44 6.88
CA SER A 110 -22.11 -22.26 7.59
C SER A 110 -22.20 -20.83 8.11
N LEU A 111 -23.32 -20.14 7.80
CA LEU A 111 -23.51 -18.73 8.16
C LEU A 111 -24.41 -18.54 9.40
N ASN A 112 -24.58 -19.57 10.23
CA ASN A 112 -25.57 -19.57 11.32
C ASN A 112 -25.34 -18.47 12.38
N GLN A 113 -24.16 -17.87 12.42
CA GLN A 113 -23.76 -16.84 13.39
C GLN A 113 -23.74 -15.43 12.80
N LEU A 114 -24.02 -15.28 11.50
CA LEU A 114 -23.96 -14.01 10.83
C LEU A 114 -25.33 -13.32 10.87
N LEU A 115 -25.31 -12.01 11.09
CA LEU A 115 -26.50 -11.17 11.09
C LEU A 115 -26.78 -10.66 9.68
N PRO A 116 -28.03 -10.27 9.36
CA PRO A 116 -28.33 -9.62 8.09
C PRO A 116 -27.44 -8.40 7.85
N ASN A 117 -26.64 -8.45 6.78
CA ASN A 117 -25.71 -7.40 6.40
C ASN A 117 -25.10 -7.71 5.02
N ASP A 118 -24.29 -6.77 4.52
CA ASP A 118 -23.41 -7.01 3.38
C ASP A 118 -22.03 -7.50 3.89
N TYR A 119 -21.46 -8.47 3.18
CA TYR A 119 -20.23 -9.17 3.54
C TYR A 119 -19.28 -9.30 2.35
N ILE A 120 -17.99 -9.46 2.66
CA ILE A 120 -16.95 -9.85 1.71
C ILE A 120 -16.38 -11.19 2.16
N LEU A 121 -16.37 -12.18 1.25
CA LEU A 121 -15.50 -13.35 1.32
C LEU A 121 -14.17 -13.01 0.66
N ARG A 122 -13.07 -13.20 1.37
CA ARG A 122 -11.71 -13.01 0.86
C ARG A 122 -10.94 -14.32 0.98
N ALA A 123 -10.30 -14.75 -0.11
CA ALA A 123 -9.32 -15.83 -0.10
C ALA A 123 -7.92 -15.26 -0.28
N LYS A 124 -6.94 -15.81 0.44
CA LYS A 124 -5.52 -15.50 0.34
C LYS A 124 -4.75 -16.80 0.24
N ILE A 125 -3.76 -16.85 -0.64
CA ILE A 125 -2.83 -17.97 -0.71
C ILE A 125 -1.41 -17.46 -0.83
N LYS A 126 -0.54 -17.95 0.05
CA LYS A 126 0.90 -17.73 -0.05
C LYS A 126 1.57 -18.98 -0.58
N CYS A 127 2.18 -18.88 -1.75
CA CYS A 127 2.96 -19.94 -2.39
C CYS A 127 4.37 -19.43 -2.65
N ASN A 128 5.36 -19.94 -1.91
CA ASN A 128 6.72 -19.39 -1.93
C ASN A 128 6.70 -17.88 -1.58
N ASP A 129 7.27 -17.04 -2.45
CA ASP A 129 7.28 -15.58 -2.32
C ASP A 129 6.08 -14.88 -3.00
N ASN A 130 5.16 -15.65 -3.59
CA ASN A 130 4.00 -15.10 -4.30
C ASN A 130 2.75 -15.15 -3.41
N LEU A 131 1.94 -14.10 -3.51
CA LEU A 131 0.69 -13.94 -2.81
C LEU A 131 -0.44 -13.79 -3.84
N GLY A 132 -1.41 -14.69 -3.79
CA GLY A 132 -2.67 -14.58 -4.51
C GLY A 132 -3.76 -14.11 -3.56
N ILE A 133 -4.57 -13.16 -3.99
CA ILE A 133 -5.74 -12.68 -3.24
C ILE A 133 -6.92 -12.62 -4.20
N SER A 134 -8.09 -13.03 -3.72
CA SER A 134 -9.36 -12.83 -4.42
C SER A 134 -10.44 -12.49 -3.42
N ALA A 135 -11.44 -11.74 -3.84
CA ALA A 135 -12.56 -11.35 -3.00
C ALA A 135 -13.88 -11.43 -3.78
N ALA A 136 -14.95 -11.79 -3.09
CA ALA A 136 -16.30 -11.80 -3.62
C ALA A 136 -17.29 -11.29 -2.58
N ARG A 137 -18.34 -10.60 -3.03
CA ARG A 137 -19.36 -10.00 -2.16
C ARG A 137 -20.57 -10.89 -2.06
N PHE A 138 -21.18 -10.91 -0.88
CA PHE A 138 -22.48 -11.51 -0.68
C PHE A 138 -23.26 -10.77 0.40
N LYS A 139 -24.56 -11.01 0.45
CA LYS A 139 -25.50 -10.41 1.37
C LYS A 139 -26.25 -11.47 2.13
N ILE A 140 -26.44 -11.23 3.42
CA ILE A 140 -27.34 -12.02 4.24
C ILE A 140 -28.64 -11.25 4.40
N ILE A 141 -29.73 -11.83 3.89
CA ILE A 141 -31.08 -11.33 3.98
C ILE A 141 -31.70 -11.90 5.25
N GLY A 142 -32.26 -11.03 6.09
CA GLY A 142 -32.99 -11.46 7.27
C GLY A 142 -34.23 -12.24 6.85
N ASN A 143 -34.54 -13.32 7.57
CA ASN A 143 -35.85 -13.95 7.42
C ASN A 143 -36.86 -12.91 7.89
N GLU A 144 -37.66 -12.36 6.98
CA GLU A 144 -38.81 -11.53 7.30
C GLU A 144 -39.83 -12.40 8.02
N THR A 145 -39.62 -12.63 9.31
CA THR A 145 -40.62 -13.22 10.17
C THR A 145 -41.72 -12.17 10.32
N GLY A 146 -42.81 -12.36 9.58
CA GLY A 146 -43.93 -11.44 9.44
C GLY A 146 -44.23 -10.56 10.65
N ALA A 147 -43.87 -9.29 10.53
CA ALA A 147 -44.67 -8.18 11.01
C ALA A 147 -45.08 -7.47 9.72
N GLY A 148 -46.27 -7.75 9.19
CA GLY A 148 -47.45 -7.15 9.75
C GLY A 148 -47.39 -5.66 9.44
N ASP A 149 -47.72 -5.34 8.19
CA ASP A 149 -48.33 -4.09 7.73
C ASP A 149 -47.83 -2.80 8.41
N ILE A 150 -46.94 -2.06 7.74
CA ILE A 150 -47.05 -0.61 7.53
C ILE A 150 -46.03 -0.19 6.47
N SER A 151 -46.59 0.22 5.33
CA SER A 151 -46.11 1.29 4.46
C SER A 151 -44.80 1.06 3.69
N ASP A 152 -44.95 0.41 2.53
CA ASP A 152 -44.79 1.06 1.22
C ASP A 152 -44.32 2.52 1.25
N LYS A 153 -43.03 2.78 1.51
CA LYS A 153 -42.30 3.99 1.10
C LYS A 153 -40.86 3.96 1.62
N LEU A 154 -40.02 3.04 1.15
CA LEU A 154 -38.56 3.25 1.12
C LEU A 154 -37.81 2.15 0.36
N ILE A 155 -38.37 1.62 -0.73
CA ILE A 155 -37.55 0.99 -1.77
C ILE A 155 -37.23 2.08 -2.81
N ALA A 156 -36.59 3.16 -2.34
CA ALA A 156 -35.73 3.91 -3.21
C ALA A 156 -34.58 2.96 -3.53
N LYS A 157 -34.51 2.52 -4.79
CA LYS A 157 -33.35 1.84 -5.36
C LYS A 157 -32.10 2.65 -5.01
N GLN A 158 -31.46 2.30 -3.91
CA GLN A 158 -30.10 2.68 -3.66
C GLN A 158 -29.29 1.81 -4.62
N ASN A 159 -29.20 2.28 -5.86
CA ASN A 159 -28.09 1.96 -6.74
C ASN A 159 -26.85 2.45 -5.98
N ILE A 160 -26.36 1.63 -5.05
CA ILE A 160 -25.01 1.73 -4.55
C ILE A 160 -24.17 1.48 -5.80
N SER A 161 -23.75 2.60 -6.39
CA SER A 161 -23.04 2.64 -7.65
C SER A 161 -21.88 1.63 -7.60
N ASN A 162 -21.71 0.87 -8.68
CA ASN A 162 -20.51 0.06 -8.92
C ASN A 162 -19.21 0.89 -8.82
N ASP A 163 -19.31 2.20 -8.75
CA ASP A 163 -18.25 3.16 -8.46
C ASP A 163 -17.63 2.98 -7.05
N LYS A 164 -18.42 2.59 -6.04
CA LYS A 164 -17.89 2.16 -4.72
C LYS A 164 -17.31 0.76 -4.73
N LEU A 165 -17.67 -0.06 -5.73
CA LEU A 165 -17.09 -1.39 -5.93
C LEU A 165 -15.73 -1.28 -6.63
N SER A 166 -15.53 -0.34 -7.56
CA SER A 166 -14.20 0.01 -8.07
C SER A 166 -13.34 0.72 -7.02
N GLU A 167 -13.93 1.47 -6.08
CA GLU A 167 -13.19 1.99 -4.93
C GLU A 167 -12.75 0.84 -4.02
N ILE A 168 -13.61 -0.15 -3.74
CA ILE A 168 -13.30 -1.31 -2.87
C ILE A 168 -12.47 -2.40 -3.58
N MET A 169 -12.51 -2.49 -4.91
CA MET A 169 -11.61 -3.29 -5.73
C MET A 169 -10.31 -2.53 -6.04
N SER A 170 -10.28 -1.20 -5.95
CA SER A 170 -9.02 -0.42 -5.88
C SER A 170 -8.45 -0.38 -4.45
N ILE A 171 -9.24 -0.79 -3.46
CA ILE A 171 -8.81 -1.18 -2.11
C ILE A 171 -8.23 -2.63 -2.12
N GLU A 172 -7.98 -3.25 -3.28
CA GLU A 172 -7.35 -4.59 -3.41
C GLU A 172 -5.83 -4.61 -3.20
N ASN A 173 -5.29 -3.57 -2.58
CA ASN A 173 -4.27 -3.74 -1.56
C ASN A 173 -5.00 -3.56 -0.22
N MET A 174 -4.94 -4.51 0.72
CA MET A 174 -4.81 -4.06 2.12
C MET A 174 -3.46 -3.31 2.15
N ALA A 175 -3.38 -2.04 1.74
CA ALA A 175 -3.82 -0.89 2.50
C ALA A 175 -3.28 -1.02 3.92
N GLU A 176 -1.95 -1.20 4.01
CA GLU A 176 -1.16 -0.12 4.59
C GLU A 176 -1.89 1.19 4.31
N ILE A 177 -2.67 1.69 5.28
CA ILE A 177 -3.25 3.04 5.18
C ILE A 177 -2.09 3.89 4.71
N SER A 178 -2.18 4.42 3.49
CA SER A 178 -1.02 5.04 2.89
C SER A 178 -0.61 6.13 3.86
N THR A 179 0.61 6.04 4.38
CA THR A 179 1.14 7.04 5.30
C THR A 179 0.95 8.43 4.69
N SER A 180 1.04 8.54 3.36
CA SER A 180 0.75 9.74 2.60
C SER A 180 -0.67 10.33 2.78
N GLU A 181 -1.71 9.51 2.89
CA GLU A 181 -3.10 9.97 3.10
C GLU A 181 -3.29 10.47 4.54
N ILE A 182 -2.73 9.77 5.52
CA ILE A 182 -2.75 10.21 6.93
C ILE A 182 -1.98 11.53 7.06
N ILE A 183 -0.80 11.63 6.44
CA ILE A 183 0.00 12.84 6.43
C ILE A 183 -0.76 13.98 5.74
N ALA A 184 -1.46 13.74 4.64
CA ALA A 184 -2.27 14.75 3.97
C ALA A 184 -3.39 15.29 4.88
N LEU A 185 -4.04 14.41 5.66
CA LEU A 185 -5.07 14.79 6.64
C LEU A 185 -4.52 15.76 7.71
N SER A 186 -3.24 15.67 8.06
CA SER A 186 -2.64 16.51 9.12
C SER A 186 -2.66 18.01 8.82
N SER A 187 -2.80 18.41 7.55
CA SER A 187 -2.99 19.82 7.18
C SER A 187 -4.33 20.39 7.65
N HIS A 188 -5.30 19.54 7.97
CA HIS A 188 -6.64 19.93 8.41
C HIS A 188 -6.93 19.49 9.85
N ASP A 189 -6.49 18.29 10.23
CA ASP A 189 -6.78 17.67 11.53
C ASP A 189 -5.57 16.83 11.99
N PRO A 190 -4.54 17.47 12.59
CA PRO A 190 -3.31 16.80 12.97
C PRO A 190 -3.49 15.81 14.12
N ASP A 191 -4.44 16.05 15.03
CA ASP A 191 -4.73 15.15 16.15
C ASP A 191 -5.36 13.84 15.66
N LYS A 192 -6.31 13.94 14.72
CA LYS A 192 -6.90 12.75 14.09
C LYS A 192 -5.86 11.99 13.26
N ALA A 193 -5.00 12.69 12.52
CA ALA A 193 -3.91 12.08 11.77
C ALA A 193 -2.97 11.28 12.70
N GLU A 194 -2.60 11.85 13.84
CA GLU A 194 -1.81 11.15 14.86
C GLU A 194 -2.52 9.90 15.39
N GLN A 195 -3.82 10.00 15.71
CA GLN A 195 -4.60 8.84 16.16
C GLN A 195 -4.58 7.71 15.12
N MET A 196 -4.64 8.06 13.82
CA MET A 196 -4.52 7.10 12.74
C MET A 196 -3.11 6.49 12.66
N CYS A 197 -2.04 7.30 12.78
CA CYS A 197 -0.66 6.79 12.83
C CYS A 197 -0.45 5.80 14.00
N ASN A 198 -1.11 6.01 15.14
CA ASN A 198 -1.02 5.11 16.30
C ASN A 198 -1.57 3.70 16.06
N SER A 199 -2.33 3.48 14.98
CA SER A 199 -2.83 2.17 14.58
C SER A 199 -1.86 1.35 13.71
N LEU A 200 -0.74 1.96 13.29
CA LEU A 200 0.26 1.34 12.43
C LEU A 200 1.30 0.50 13.21
N SER A 201 2.09 -0.31 12.50
CA SER A 201 3.28 -0.95 13.10
C SER A 201 4.28 0.11 13.56
N THR A 202 5.13 -0.21 14.54
CA THR A 202 6.08 0.76 15.14
C THR A 202 6.90 1.53 14.10
N GLU A 203 7.48 0.85 13.12
CA GLU A 203 8.27 1.47 12.05
C GLU A 203 7.43 2.45 11.21
N LYS A 204 6.24 2.04 10.77
CA LYS A 204 5.34 2.87 9.97
C LYS A 204 4.71 4.00 10.77
N LYS A 205 4.48 3.78 12.07
CA LYS A 205 4.02 4.80 13.00
C LYS A 205 5.05 5.91 13.10
N ASP A 206 6.32 5.57 13.34
CA ASP A 206 7.40 6.55 13.45
C ASP A 206 7.54 7.38 12.16
N GLU A 207 7.49 6.74 10.99
CA GLU A 207 7.47 7.41 9.68
C GLU A 207 6.25 8.34 9.52
N CYS A 208 5.06 7.85 9.85
CA CYS A 208 3.80 8.58 9.77
C CYS A 208 3.82 9.85 10.65
N ILE A 209 4.26 9.72 11.91
CA ILE A 209 4.38 10.84 12.84
C ILE A 209 5.43 11.85 12.37
N SER A 210 6.56 11.39 11.80
CA SER A 210 7.56 12.29 11.20
C SER A 210 6.97 13.10 10.06
N GLY A 211 6.21 12.48 9.16
CA GLY A 211 5.54 13.17 8.07
C GLY A 211 4.50 14.20 8.54
N ILE A 212 3.78 13.92 9.65
CA ILE A 212 2.89 14.90 10.30
C ILE A 212 3.70 16.10 10.79
N ALA A 213 4.83 15.87 11.47
CA ALA A 213 5.69 16.93 11.99
C ALA A 213 6.16 17.88 10.87
N GLU A 214 6.68 17.31 9.78
CA GLU A 214 7.13 18.06 8.61
C GLU A 214 5.99 18.81 7.92
N ARG A 215 4.83 18.18 7.76
CA ARG A 215 3.69 18.80 7.09
C ARG A 215 3.11 19.98 7.88
N THR A 216 3.06 19.83 9.21
CA THR A 216 2.48 20.83 10.12
C THR A 216 3.51 21.84 10.64
N LYS A 217 4.80 21.60 10.37
CA LYS A 217 5.93 22.33 10.95
C LYS A 217 5.92 22.34 12.48
N ASN A 218 5.34 21.30 13.10
CA ASN A 218 5.21 21.20 14.55
C ASN A 218 6.16 20.13 15.11
N LYS A 219 7.21 20.59 15.82
CA LYS A 219 8.25 19.75 16.42
C LYS A 219 7.75 18.82 17.51
N ASP A 220 6.61 19.10 18.14
CA ASP A 220 6.09 18.29 19.24
C ASP A 220 5.76 16.87 18.77
N PHE A 221 5.43 16.69 17.48
CA PHE A 221 5.24 15.36 16.90
C PHE A 221 6.53 14.54 16.85
N CYS A 222 7.69 15.14 16.59
CA CYS A 222 8.96 14.42 16.61
C CYS A 222 9.20 13.77 17.99
N SER A 223 8.85 14.45 19.08
CA SER A 223 9.02 13.91 20.44
C SER A 223 8.22 12.62 20.72
N LYS A 224 7.20 12.33 19.90
CA LYS A 224 6.33 11.15 20.01
C LYS A 224 6.87 9.93 19.25
N ILE A 225 7.93 10.09 18.46
CA ILE A 225 8.59 9.02 17.71
C ILE A 225 9.40 8.14 18.66
N GLN A 226 9.23 6.83 18.57
CA GLN A 226 9.83 5.87 19.50
C GLN A 226 11.29 5.56 19.13
N SER A 227 11.58 5.36 17.84
CA SER A 227 12.95 5.16 17.35
C SER A 227 13.77 6.44 17.51
N ILE A 228 14.85 6.38 18.30
CA ILE A 228 15.76 7.51 18.52
C ILE A 228 16.31 8.03 17.18
N SER A 229 16.72 7.14 16.28
CA SER A 229 17.25 7.51 14.97
C SER A 229 16.21 8.24 14.10
N ALA A 230 14.96 7.76 14.08
CA ALA A 230 13.89 8.40 13.32
C ALA A 230 13.49 9.75 13.94
N ARG A 231 13.45 9.84 15.27
CA ARG A 231 13.14 11.08 16.00
C ARG A 231 14.18 12.17 15.73
N ASP A 232 15.45 11.84 15.85
CA ASP A 232 16.53 12.79 15.64
C ASP A 232 16.57 13.24 14.16
N GLY A 233 16.27 12.32 13.22
CA GLY A 233 16.04 12.64 11.81
C GLY A 233 14.87 13.61 11.57
N CYS A 234 13.73 13.42 12.25
CA CYS A 234 12.58 14.32 12.21
C CYS A 234 12.94 15.75 12.68
N TYR A 235 13.73 15.87 13.74
CA TYR A 235 14.20 17.20 14.19
C TYR A 235 15.12 17.86 13.14
N LEU A 236 16.02 17.10 12.53
CA LEU A 236 16.92 17.62 11.49
C LEU A 236 16.16 18.09 10.24
N SER A 237 15.11 17.38 9.80
CA SER A 237 14.31 17.81 8.65
C SER A 237 13.61 19.14 8.93
N LEU A 238 13.04 19.33 10.12
CA LEU A 238 12.45 20.60 10.54
C LEU A 238 13.49 21.75 10.60
N VAL A 239 14.72 21.49 11.09
CA VAL A 239 15.80 22.49 11.07
C VAL A 239 16.10 22.90 9.63
N LEU A 240 16.22 21.98 8.68
CA LEU A 240 16.49 22.31 7.27
C LEU A 240 15.42 23.22 6.65
N GLU A 241 14.18 23.13 7.12
CA GLU A 241 13.07 23.97 6.69
C GLU A 241 13.01 25.32 7.42
N GLY A 242 13.97 25.60 8.30
CA GLY A 242 14.08 26.87 9.05
C GLY A 242 13.27 26.89 10.35
N ILE A 243 12.73 25.75 10.79
CA ILE A 243 12.01 25.66 12.06
C ILE A 243 13.01 25.65 13.22
N GLN A 244 12.71 26.46 14.24
CA GLN A 244 13.58 26.60 15.41
C GLN A 244 13.46 25.38 16.33
N ILE A 245 14.45 24.48 16.25
CA ILE A 245 14.59 23.31 17.12
C ILE A 245 15.71 23.54 18.14
N ASP A 246 15.55 23.06 19.38
CA ASP A 246 16.68 23.01 20.31
C ASP A 246 17.54 21.79 19.97
N CYS A 247 18.79 22.00 19.53
CA CYS A 247 19.67 20.88 19.18
C CYS A 247 20.03 20.02 20.40
N ALA A 248 19.76 20.48 21.63
CA ALA A 248 19.86 19.63 22.82
C ALA A 248 18.82 18.49 22.82
N ASP A 249 17.70 18.63 22.10
CA ASP A 249 16.66 17.60 21.96
C ASP A 249 17.10 16.43 21.06
N VAL A 250 18.17 16.62 20.28
CA VAL A 250 18.78 15.59 19.43
C VAL A 250 19.72 14.72 20.27
N TYR A 251 19.40 13.43 20.35
CA TYR A 251 20.09 12.50 21.24
C TYR A 251 21.44 12.05 20.68
N ASP A 252 21.47 11.61 19.42
CA ASP A 252 22.67 11.16 18.73
C ASP A 252 23.68 12.32 18.61
N SER A 253 24.90 12.09 19.05
CA SER A 253 25.92 13.14 19.14
C SER A 253 26.36 13.66 17.77
N TYR A 254 26.36 12.79 16.75
CA TYR A 254 26.71 13.16 15.39
C TYR A 254 25.60 14.00 14.76
N GLN A 255 24.34 13.55 14.85
CA GLN A 255 23.18 14.31 14.37
C GLN A 255 23.01 15.64 15.11
N ARG A 256 23.28 15.67 16.41
CA ARG A 256 23.30 16.92 17.19
C ARG A 256 24.36 17.90 16.69
N GLY A 257 25.56 17.42 16.37
CA GLY A 257 26.60 18.25 15.74
C GLY A 257 26.16 18.81 14.38
N ALA A 258 25.45 18.00 13.60
CA ALA A 258 24.85 18.44 12.34
C ALA A 258 23.78 19.52 12.56
N CYS A 259 22.90 19.35 13.55
CA CYS A 259 21.88 20.34 13.91
C CYS A 259 22.48 21.72 14.21
N TYR A 260 23.52 21.80 15.04
CA TYR A 260 24.20 23.07 15.33
C TYR A 260 24.84 23.71 14.09
N SER A 261 25.44 22.89 13.23
CA SER A 261 26.04 23.35 11.98
C SER A 261 25.00 23.95 11.03
N LEU A 262 23.84 23.28 10.87
CA LEU A 262 22.74 23.76 10.05
C LEU A 262 22.17 25.09 10.57
N LYS A 263 21.97 25.21 11.89
CA LYS A 263 21.53 26.46 12.52
C LYS A 263 22.47 27.64 12.24
N THR A 264 23.78 27.40 12.28
CA THR A 264 24.79 28.45 12.04
C THR A 264 24.71 28.98 10.61
N ASN A 265 24.46 28.10 9.64
CA ASN A 265 24.37 28.48 8.23
C ASN A 265 23.08 29.23 7.89
N GLN A 266 21.97 28.95 8.57
CA GLN A 266 20.70 29.67 8.36
C GLN A 266 20.75 31.11 8.85
N GLY A 267 21.48 31.39 9.93
CA GLY A 267 21.67 32.75 10.44
C GLY A 267 22.51 33.66 9.53
N GLN A 268 23.15 33.12 8.50
CA GLN A 268 23.91 33.90 7.51
C GLN A 268 23.08 34.28 6.26
N LEU A 269 21.86 33.74 6.13
CA LEU A 269 20.98 33.94 4.97
C LEU A 269 19.81 34.90 5.24
N SER A 270 19.63 35.36 6.49
CA SER A 270 18.62 36.34 6.92
C SER A 270 19.20 37.75 6.99
#